data_AF-A0A927UBA1-F1
#
_entry.id   AF-A0A927UBA1-F1
#
_cell.length_a   1.000
_cell.length_b   1.000
_cell.length_c   1.000
_cell.angle_alpha   90.00
_cell.angle_beta   90.00
_cell.angle_gamma   90.00
#
_symmetry.space_group_name_H-M   'P 1'
#
loop_
_entity.id
_entity.type
_entity.pdbx_description
1 polymer ?
#
loop_
_entity_poly.entity_id
_entity_poly.type
_entity_poly.pdbx_seq_one_letter_code
_entity_poly.pdbx_strand_id
1 'polypeptide(L)'
;MIPSLIRETFIYSRQEINGMKKSRGGQQNNHNKGVTMVELIVTFALLAIFMTVATMCISHAIIFYYNERQTMSAISVADIVFAEVKNDIRTMQGSDYNGYVKVREKNAGGKLVAVSPSGGEYKGSTLEFVLSNINDGASAVQIDTNGCKDALIDADKVRKDEVENIDENYLTMRYYNRYPEKNIMTYKTLYMDRIVSGTSADASGNYSTVTGGKVCWHAQEKLPKQLYQDYTIELEFSVVPEAPDANGKCLVKYVDVSVIVNNAEGKVYKKNRRVALQNKVYYNNDSTMYSDIY
;
A
#
# COMPACT_ATOMS: atom_id res chain seq x y z
N MET A 1 28.17 5.70 20.30
CA MET A 1 29.46 6.17 19.75
C MET A 1 29.31 7.59 19.18
N ILE A 2 28.99 8.55 20.05
CA ILE A 2 28.80 9.99 19.78
C ILE A 2 29.54 10.92 20.79
N PRO A 3 30.22 10.48 21.88
CA PRO A 3 30.91 11.43 22.76
C PRO A 3 32.23 12.04 22.27
N SER A 4 32.88 11.51 21.22
CA SER A 4 34.26 11.93 20.86
C SER A 4 34.33 13.20 20.02
N LEU A 5 33.33 13.47 19.17
CA LEU A 5 33.34 14.62 18.25
C LEU A 5 33.15 15.96 18.96
N ILE A 6 32.40 16.01 20.06
CA ILE A 6 32.15 17.25 20.81
C ILE A 6 33.38 17.70 21.61
N ARG A 7 34.27 16.76 21.97
CA ARG A 7 35.46 17.05 22.79
C ARG A 7 36.60 17.67 21.97
N GLU A 8 36.73 17.31 20.70
CA GLU A 8 37.77 17.88 19.83
C GLU A 8 37.43 19.29 19.33
N THR A 9 36.14 19.60 19.10
CA THR A 9 35.73 20.96 18.71
C THR A 9 35.96 22.00 19.81
N PHE A 10 35.91 21.58 21.09
CA PHE A 10 36.12 22.48 22.23
C PHE A 10 37.60 22.75 22.55
N ILE A 11 38.52 21.88 22.11
CA ILE A 11 39.96 22.07 22.32
C ILE A 11 40.54 22.99 21.24
N TYR A 12 40.05 22.88 20.00
CA TYR A 12 40.44 23.78 18.92
C TYR A 12 40.03 25.24 19.16
N SER A 13 38.82 25.48 19.68
CA SER A 13 38.36 26.84 19.99
C SER A 13 39.16 27.51 21.12
N ARG A 14 39.73 26.72 22.04
CA ARG A 14 40.49 27.26 23.18
C ARG A 14 41.95 27.59 22.85
N GLN A 15 42.54 26.96 21.82
CA GLN A 15 43.88 27.32 21.35
C GLN A 15 43.88 28.59 20.47
N GLU A 16 42.84 28.83 19.67
CA GLU A 16 42.70 30.09 18.90
C GLU A 16 42.57 31.31 19.81
N ILE A 17 41.86 31.18 20.93
CA ILE A 17 41.67 32.29 21.90
C ILE A 17 42.98 32.67 22.61
N ASN A 18 43.90 31.72 22.82
CA ASN A 18 45.18 31.99 23.49
C ASN A 18 46.30 32.40 22.52
N GLY A 19 46.24 32.00 21.24
CA GLY A 19 47.17 32.46 20.19
C GLY A 19 46.92 33.91 19.74
N MET A 20 45.69 34.42 19.86
CA MET A 20 45.35 35.79 19.45
C MET A 20 45.74 36.91 20.44
N LYS A 21 46.41 36.59 21.57
CA LYS A 21 46.86 37.61 22.52
C LYS A 21 48.22 38.25 22.19
N LYS A 22 48.92 37.83 21.15
CA LYS A 22 50.27 38.34 20.84
C LYS A 22 50.50 38.68 19.37
N SER A 23 49.61 39.49 18.79
CA SER A 23 49.97 40.42 17.72
C SER A 23 48.82 41.40 17.50
N ARG A 24 48.78 42.47 18.30
CA ARG A 24 47.98 43.67 18.01
C ARG A 24 48.89 44.89 18.04
N GLY A 25 49.91 44.85 17.17
CA GLY A 25 50.53 46.04 16.59
C GLY A 25 49.86 46.34 15.25
N GLY A 26 48.52 46.33 15.21
CA GLY A 26 47.73 46.77 14.07
C GLY A 26 47.16 48.13 14.43
N GLN A 27 47.72 49.16 13.82
CA GLN A 27 47.41 50.57 13.97
C GLN A 27 45.88 50.79 13.89
N GLN A 28 45.21 50.84 15.05
CA GLN A 28 43.85 51.34 15.15
C GLN A 28 43.92 52.86 14.95
N ASN A 29 43.77 53.29 13.71
CA ASN A 29 43.34 54.64 13.42
C ASN A 29 41.91 54.77 13.94
N ASN A 30 41.76 55.09 15.22
CA ASN A 30 40.49 55.52 15.81
C ASN A 30 40.13 56.90 15.24
N HIS A 31 39.67 56.92 13.99
CA HIS A 31 38.71 57.93 13.58
C HIS A 31 37.37 57.53 14.20
N ASN A 32 37.11 58.02 15.42
CA ASN A 32 35.77 58.05 15.98
C ASN A 32 34.92 59.02 15.14
N LYS A 33 34.52 58.60 13.93
CA LYS A 33 33.50 59.27 13.15
C LYS A 33 32.17 58.99 13.83
N GLY A 34 31.63 60.01 14.50
CA GLY A 34 30.26 59.95 15.02
C GLY A 34 29.31 59.62 13.86
N VAL A 35 28.48 58.59 14.04
CA VAL A 35 27.45 58.23 13.06
C VAL A 35 26.44 59.36 13.07
N THR A 36 26.18 59.96 11.91
CA THR A 36 25.16 61.00 11.81
C THR A 36 23.78 60.37 12.02
N MET A 37 22.83 61.11 12.60
CA MET A 37 21.46 60.59 12.81
C MET A 37 20.84 60.05 11.50
N VAL A 38 21.18 60.66 10.37
CA VAL A 38 20.69 60.24 9.05
C VAL A 38 21.21 58.86 8.68
N GLU A 39 22.49 58.56 8.92
CA GLU A 39 23.05 57.22 8.66
C GLU A 39 22.38 56.15 9.54
N LEU A 40 22.04 56.48 10.79
CA LEU A 40 21.28 55.58 11.68
C LEU A 40 19.85 55.34 11.16
N ILE A 41 19.15 56.39 10.71
CA ILE A 41 17.79 56.26 10.16
C ILE A 41 17.80 55.41 8.87
N VAL A 42 18.76 55.65 7.97
CA VAL A 42 18.88 54.91 6.71
C VAL A 42 19.22 53.44 6.97
N THR A 43 20.11 53.15 7.91
CA THR A 43 20.46 51.77 8.26
C THR A 43 19.28 51.03 8.89
N PHE A 44 18.50 51.66 9.77
CA PHE A 44 17.27 51.06 10.30
C PHE A 44 16.20 50.84 9.21
N ALA A 45 16.05 51.78 8.27
CA ALA A 45 15.11 51.62 7.14
C ALA A 45 15.51 50.45 6.23
N LEU A 46 16.81 50.34 5.88
CA LEU A 46 17.33 49.23 5.08
C LEU A 46 17.20 47.89 5.81
N LEU A 47 17.45 47.86 7.12
CA LEU A 47 17.30 46.66 7.94
C LEU A 47 15.83 46.22 8.04
N ALA A 48 14.90 47.16 8.14
CA ALA A 48 13.46 46.85 8.11
C ALA A 48 13.05 46.24 6.76
N ILE A 49 13.47 46.83 5.64
CA ILE A 49 13.22 46.29 4.30
C ILE A 49 13.84 44.90 4.18
N PHE A 50 15.08 44.73 4.60
CA PHE A 50 15.76 43.43 4.57
C PHE A 50 15.02 42.36 5.38
N MET A 51 14.57 42.68 6.60
CA MET A 51 13.82 41.75 7.44
C MET A 51 12.48 41.36 6.81
N THR A 52 11.78 42.30 6.17
CA THR A 52 10.53 41.97 5.46
C THR A 52 10.76 40.99 4.30
N VAL A 53 11.78 41.23 3.48
CA VAL A 53 12.12 40.35 2.35
C VAL A 53 12.61 38.99 2.84
N ALA A 54 13.46 38.97 3.87
CA ALA A 54 13.96 37.73 4.47
C ALA A 54 12.80 36.86 5.01
N THR A 55 11.84 37.48 5.70
CA THR A 55 10.67 36.79 6.25
C THR A 55 9.81 36.18 5.13
N MET A 56 9.54 36.94 4.06
CA MET A 56 8.79 36.43 2.90
C MET A 56 9.49 35.23 2.25
N CYS A 57 10.81 35.31 2.03
CA CYS A 57 11.58 34.21 1.45
C CYS A 57 11.56 32.96 2.33
N ILE A 58 11.72 33.11 3.65
CA ILE A 58 11.69 31.99 4.60
C ILE A 58 10.30 31.34 4.61
N SER A 59 9.22 32.13 4.67
CA SER A 59 7.86 31.59 4.64
C SER A 59 7.57 30.78 3.38
N HIS A 60 7.97 31.29 2.20
CA HIS A 60 7.82 30.55 0.95
C HIS A 60 8.68 29.28 0.91
N ALA A 61 9.93 29.34 1.37
CA ALA A 61 10.82 28.19 1.40
C ALA A 61 10.29 27.07 2.31
N ILE A 62 9.69 27.42 3.45
CA ILE A 62 9.08 26.47 4.38
C ILE A 62 7.91 25.74 3.72
N ILE A 63 6.97 26.48 3.11
CA ILE A 63 5.81 25.90 2.44
C ILE A 63 6.25 24.94 1.32
N PHE A 64 7.22 25.39 0.51
CA PHE A 64 7.77 24.57 -0.57
C PHE A 64 8.43 23.28 -0.03
N TYR A 65 9.26 23.39 1.01
CA TYR A 65 9.91 22.25 1.64
C TYR A 65 8.91 21.21 2.15
N TYR A 66 7.84 21.63 2.82
CA TYR A 66 6.83 20.70 3.34
C TYR A 66 6.03 20.03 2.22
N ASN A 67 5.66 20.76 1.17
CA ASN A 67 4.99 20.18 0.00
C ASN A 67 5.85 19.14 -0.71
N GLU A 68 7.14 19.43 -0.89
CA GLU A 68 8.08 18.51 -1.52
C GLU A 68 8.29 17.26 -0.66
N ARG A 69 8.44 17.44 0.66
CA ARG A 69 8.59 16.33 1.60
C ARG A 69 7.36 15.41 1.60
N GLN A 70 6.15 15.96 1.57
CA GLN A 70 4.92 15.17 1.46
C GLN A 70 4.91 14.36 0.15
N THR A 71 5.26 14.99 -0.97
CA THR A 71 5.29 14.33 -2.28
C THR A 71 6.30 13.20 -2.32
N MET A 72 7.53 13.43 -1.85
CA MET A 72 8.58 12.42 -1.76
C MET A 72 8.18 11.25 -0.85
N SER A 73 7.47 11.52 0.24
CA SER A 73 6.96 10.48 1.13
C SER A 73 5.86 9.64 0.45
N ALA A 74 4.92 10.26 -0.27
CA ALA A 74 3.89 9.54 -1.03
C ALA A 74 4.50 8.65 -2.13
N ILE A 75 5.53 9.15 -2.83
CA ILE A 75 6.31 8.37 -3.80
C ILE A 75 6.94 7.15 -3.12
N SER A 76 7.60 7.35 -1.97
CA SER A 76 8.24 6.27 -1.21
C SER A 76 7.24 5.19 -0.77
N VAL A 77 6.07 5.59 -0.25
CA VAL A 77 5.00 4.66 0.14
C VAL A 77 4.51 3.85 -1.07
N ALA A 78 4.22 4.51 -2.18
CA ALA A 78 3.81 3.83 -3.41
C ALA A 78 4.86 2.83 -3.93
N ASP A 79 6.15 3.17 -3.79
CA ASP A 79 7.26 2.32 -4.20
C ASP A 79 7.35 1.04 -3.35
N ILE A 80 7.18 1.16 -2.04
CA ILE A 80 7.17 0.04 -1.10
C ILE A 80 5.95 -0.86 -1.35
N VAL A 81 4.76 -0.27 -1.45
CA VAL A 81 3.51 -1.01 -1.72
C VAL A 81 3.60 -1.74 -3.05
N PHE A 82 4.08 -1.08 -4.09
CA PHE A 82 4.26 -1.71 -5.40
C PHE A 82 5.26 -2.87 -5.35
N ALA A 83 6.37 -2.72 -4.61
CA ALA A 83 7.36 -3.78 -4.47
C ALA A 83 6.76 -5.02 -3.80
N GLU A 84 5.95 -4.83 -2.75
CA GLU A 84 5.27 -5.93 -2.05
C GLU A 84 4.21 -6.58 -2.94
N VAL A 85 3.34 -5.81 -3.60
CA VAL A 85 2.35 -6.35 -4.55
C VAL A 85 3.02 -7.15 -5.67
N LYS A 86 4.15 -6.67 -6.21
CA LYS A 86 4.93 -7.38 -7.21
C LYS A 86 5.51 -8.69 -6.66
N ASN A 87 6.01 -8.67 -5.44
CA ASN A 87 6.54 -9.86 -4.78
C ASN A 87 5.43 -10.91 -4.58
N ASP A 88 4.28 -10.46 -4.09
CA ASP A 88 3.09 -11.28 -3.88
C ASP A 88 2.56 -11.89 -5.17
N ILE A 89 2.42 -11.11 -6.25
CA ILE A 89 2.04 -11.63 -7.57
C ILE A 89 2.97 -12.77 -8.00
N ARG A 90 4.28 -12.68 -7.69
CA ARG A 90 5.25 -13.73 -8.04
C ARG A 90 5.13 -14.95 -7.15
N THR A 91 5.04 -14.77 -5.83
CA THR A 91 4.96 -15.90 -4.88
C THR A 91 3.65 -16.68 -5.03
N MET A 92 2.54 -16.00 -5.36
CA MET A 92 1.22 -16.62 -5.55
C MET A 92 1.14 -17.54 -6.76
N GLN A 93 2.02 -17.41 -7.75
CA GLN A 93 1.98 -18.24 -8.96
C GLN A 93 2.54 -19.66 -8.74
N GLY A 94 3.24 -19.91 -7.63
CA GLY A 94 3.91 -21.19 -7.37
C GLY A 94 5.01 -21.53 -8.41
N SER A 95 5.64 -22.69 -8.27
CA SER A 95 6.69 -23.12 -9.22
C SER A 95 6.15 -23.88 -10.43
N ASP A 96 5.04 -24.63 -10.30
CA ASP A 96 4.68 -25.69 -11.26
C ASP A 96 3.18 -25.77 -11.63
N TYR A 97 2.36 -24.77 -11.26
CA TYR A 97 0.90 -24.87 -11.41
C TYR A 97 0.34 -23.89 -12.44
N ASN A 98 -0.56 -24.40 -13.30
CA ASN A 98 -1.45 -23.56 -14.09
C ASN A 98 -2.51 -22.97 -13.15
N GLY A 99 -2.68 -21.66 -13.21
CA GLY A 99 -3.64 -20.93 -12.39
C GLY A 99 -4.58 -20.08 -13.21
N TYR A 100 -5.58 -19.54 -12.53
CA TYR A 100 -6.45 -18.51 -13.07
C TYR A 100 -6.23 -17.19 -12.33
N VAL A 101 -6.41 -16.09 -13.05
CA VAL A 101 -6.45 -14.75 -12.47
C VAL A 101 -7.85 -14.17 -12.66
N LYS A 102 -8.34 -13.53 -11.60
CA LYS A 102 -9.61 -12.81 -11.59
C LYS A 102 -9.37 -11.40 -11.11
N VAL A 103 -10.02 -10.46 -11.75
CA VAL A 103 -10.08 -9.07 -11.29
C VAL A 103 -11.47 -8.82 -10.74
N ARG A 104 -11.54 -8.29 -9.52
CA ARG A 104 -12.80 -7.98 -8.83
C ARG A 104 -12.90 -6.51 -8.48
N GLU A 105 -14.13 -6.03 -8.39
CA GLU A 105 -14.47 -4.70 -7.91
C GLU A 105 -15.57 -4.76 -6.84
N LYS A 106 -15.62 -3.76 -5.95
CA LYS A 106 -16.75 -3.60 -5.03
C LYS A 106 -17.96 -3.08 -5.81
N ASN A 107 -19.07 -3.81 -5.78
CA ASN A 107 -20.35 -3.31 -6.26
C ASN A 107 -20.94 -2.25 -5.29
N ALA A 108 -22.05 -1.61 -5.68
CA ALA A 108 -22.73 -0.61 -4.85
C ALA A 108 -23.18 -1.12 -3.46
N GLY A 109 -23.26 -2.45 -3.26
CA GLY A 109 -23.55 -3.08 -1.98
C GLY A 109 -22.30 -3.48 -1.18
N GLY A 110 -21.10 -3.02 -1.58
CA GLY A 110 -19.83 -3.34 -0.92
C GLY A 110 -19.32 -4.76 -1.16
N LYS A 111 -19.99 -5.54 -2.02
CA LYS A 111 -19.62 -6.91 -2.33
C LYS A 111 -18.64 -6.94 -3.52
N LEU A 112 -17.55 -7.69 -3.37
CA LEU A 112 -16.67 -7.99 -4.48
C LEU A 112 -17.39 -8.81 -5.55
N VAL A 113 -17.29 -8.39 -6.80
CA VAL A 113 -17.86 -9.07 -7.96
C VAL A 113 -16.82 -9.16 -9.07
N ALA A 114 -16.87 -10.22 -9.87
CA ALA A 114 -16.05 -10.33 -11.07
C ALA A 114 -16.38 -9.18 -12.03
N VAL A 115 -15.35 -8.56 -12.58
CA VAL A 115 -15.52 -7.39 -13.45
C VAL A 115 -15.86 -7.85 -14.87
N SER A 116 -16.81 -7.16 -15.51
CA SER A 116 -17.07 -7.34 -16.94
C SER A 116 -16.08 -6.54 -17.79
N PRO A 117 -15.63 -7.04 -18.95
CA PRO A 117 -14.61 -6.37 -19.74
C PRO A 117 -15.10 -5.01 -20.24
N SER A 118 -14.24 -4.00 -20.12
CA SER A 118 -14.43 -2.69 -20.76
C SER A 118 -13.38 -2.55 -21.87
N GLY A 119 -13.81 -2.69 -23.13
CA GLY A 119 -12.90 -2.61 -24.28
C GLY A 119 -11.87 -3.74 -24.38
N GLY A 120 -12.17 -4.93 -23.84
CA GLY A 120 -11.25 -6.09 -23.82
C GLY A 120 -10.25 -6.08 -22.65
N GLU A 121 -10.34 -5.08 -21.78
CA GLU A 121 -9.54 -4.93 -20.57
C GLU A 121 -10.45 -5.10 -19.34
N TYR A 122 -9.95 -5.81 -18.32
CA TYR A 122 -10.67 -6.04 -17.06
C TYR A 122 -9.99 -5.25 -15.94
N LYS A 123 -10.72 -4.32 -15.33
CA LYS A 123 -10.19 -3.38 -14.31
C LYS A 123 -10.93 -3.48 -12.99
N GLY A 124 -10.24 -3.55 -11.87
CA GLY A 124 -10.90 -3.62 -10.56
C GLY A 124 -9.95 -3.35 -9.41
N SER A 125 -10.48 -3.25 -8.20
CA SER A 125 -9.71 -2.92 -7.00
C SER A 125 -9.06 -4.13 -6.32
N THR A 126 -9.26 -5.33 -6.86
CA THR A 126 -8.84 -6.58 -6.25
C THR A 126 -8.33 -7.54 -7.30
N LEU A 127 -7.20 -8.17 -7.01
CA LEU A 127 -6.62 -9.24 -7.80
C LEU A 127 -6.73 -10.55 -7.03
N GLU A 128 -7.25 -11.58 -7.66
CA GLU A 128 -7.33 -12.92 -7.09
C GLU A 128 -6.64 -13.92 -8.01
N PHE A 129 -5.72 -14.69 -7.44
CA PHE A 129 -5.10 -15.83 -8.08
C PHE A 129 -5.73 -17.11 -7.55
N VAL A 130 -6.18 -17.98 -8.45
CA VAL A 130 -6.68 -19.31 -8.10
C VAL A 130 -5.70 -20.33 -8.63
N LEU A 131 -5.00 -21.02 -7.74
CA LEU A 131 -4.17 -22.16 -8.07
C LEU A 131 -5.07 -23.37 -8.29
N SER A 132 -4.99 -24.00 -9.45
CA SER A 132 -5.75 -25.22 -9.74
C SER A 132 -4.84 -26.44 -9.66
N ASN A 133 -4.74 -27.06 -8.48
CA ASN A 133 -4.19 -28.41 -8.34
C ASN A 133 -5.35 -29.42 -8.27
N ILE A 134 -5.32 -30.41 -9.18
CA ILE A 134 -6.31 -31.51 -9.23
C ILE A 134 -6.16 -32.45 -8.02
N ASN A 135 -4.96 -32.52 -7.42
CA ASN A 135 -4.62 -33.52 -6.40
C ASN A 135 -4.60 -32.99 -4.96
N ASP A 136 -4.24 -31.71 -4.72
CA ASP A 136 -4.05 -31.16 -3.35
C ASP A 136 -5.03 -30.05 -2.96
N GLY A 137 -6.07 -29.84 -3.75
CA GLY A 137 -7.00 -28.72 -3.55
C GLY A 137 -6.52 -27.44 -4.24
N ALA A 138 -7.49 -26.68 -4.76
CA ALA A 138 -7.28 -25.36 -5.30
C ALA A 138 -7.24 -24.31 -4.19
N SER A 139 -6.12 -23.61 -4.05
CA SER A 139 -6.00 -22.48 -3.13
C SER A 139 -6.14 -21.18 -3.89
N ALA A 140 -6.88 -20.22 -3.35
CA ALA A 140 -6.92 -18.88 -3.90
C ALA A 140 -6.25 -17.88 -2.98
N VAL A 141 -5.60 -16.89 -3.58
CA VAL A 141 -4.96 -15.80 -2.86
C VAL A 141 -5.44 -14.48 -3.46
N GLN A 142 -5.88 -13.58 -2.60
CA GLN A 142 -6.44 -12.29 -2.98
C GLN A 142 -5.58 -11.15 -2.45
N ILE A 143 -5.32 -10.14 -3.28
CA ILE A 143 -4.60 -8.91 -2.96
C ILE A 143 -5.53 -7.72 -3.17
N ASP A 144 -5.67 -6.88 -2.15
CA ASP A 144 -6.48 -5.65 -2.22
C ASP A 144 -6.21 -4.70 -1.04
N THR A 145 -6.91 -3.55 -1.04
CA THR A 145 -6.94 -2.60 0.08
C THR A 145 -8.32 -2.46 0.72
N ASN A 146 -9.17 -3.47 0.56
CA ASN A 146 -10.56 -3.44 1.00
C ASN A 146 -10.74 -3.83 2.47
N GLY A 147 -9.65 -4.16 3.17
CA GLY A 147 -9.71 -4.66 4.54
C GLY A 147 -10.30 -6.08 4.64
N CYS A 148 -10.34 -6.58 5.87
CA CYS A 148 -10.94 -7.86 6.22
C CYS A 148 -11.81 -7.69 7.46
N LYS A 149 -13.08 -8.09 7.37
CA LYS A 149 -14.01 -8.17 8.51
C LYS A 149 -14.67 -9.55 8.58
N ASP A 150 -14.01 -10.54 7.98
CA ASP A 150 -14.53 -11.87 7.77
C ASP A 150 -14.07 -12.82 8.88
N ALA A 151 -14.84 -13.88 9.11
CA ALA A 151 -14.46 -14.90 10.09
C ALA A 151 -13.30 -15.76 9.57
N LEU A 152 -12.44 -16.21 10.48
CA LEU A 152 -11.30 -17.09 10.18
C LEU A 152 -11.68 -18.58 10.28
N ILE A 153 -11.02 -19.40 9.47
CA ILE A 153 -11.08 -20.87 9.52
C ILE A 153 -9.76 -21.39 10.04
N ASP A 154 -9.78 -22.03 11.20
CA ASP A 154 -8.61 -22.69 11.78
C ASP A 154 -8.89 -24.20 11.90
N ALA A 155 -7.99 -25.00 11.32
CA ALA A 155 -7.92 -26.47 11.38
C ALA A 155 -9.29 -27.21 11.40
N ASP A 156 -10.27 -26.75 10.62
CA ASP A 156 -11.64 -27.31 10.44
C ASP A 156 -12.78 -26.68 11.26
N LYS A 157 -12.54 -25.57 11.99
CA LYS A 157 -13.60 -24.81 12.68
C LYS A 157 -13.66 -23.37 12.21
N VAL A 158 -14.87 -22.90 11.87
CA VAL A 158 -15.16 -21.48 11.67
C VAL A 158 -15.24 -20.81 13.05
N ARG A 159 -14.27 -19.98 13.38
CA ARG A 159 -14.25 -19.22 14.64
C ARG A 159 -14.93 -17.87 14.40
N LYS A 160 -16.25 -17.81 14.64
CA LYS A 160 -17.05 -16.60 14.44
C LYS A 160 -16.62 -15.42 15.34
N ASP A 161 -16.02 -15.73 16.48
CA ASP A 161 -15.64 -14.72 17.49
C ASP A 161 -14.18 -14.24 17.34
N GLU A 162 -13.40 -14.89 16.49
CA GLU A 162 -12.03 -14.48 16.10
C GLU A 162 -12.09 -13.88 14.69
N VAL A 163 -12.67 -12.68 14.60
CA VAL A 163 -12.63 -11.85 13.39
C VAL A 163 -11.34 -11.05 13.41
N GLU A 164 -10.45 -11.28 12.44
CA GLU A 164 -9.32 -10.39 12.23
C GLU A 164 -9.82 -9.15 11.49
N ASN A 165 -10.07 -8.10 12.25
CA ASN A 165 -10.47 -6.80 11.70
C ASN A 165 -9.24 -6.09 11.16
N ILE A 166 -9.05 -6.19 9.85
CA ILE A 166 -8.09 -5.36 9.11
C ILE A 166 -8.88 -4.20 8.51
N ASP A 167 -8.45 -3.00 8.83
CA ASP A 167 -9.07 -1.77 8.34
C ASP A 167 -8.93 -1.65 6.81
N GLU A 168 -9.81 -0.86 6.18
CA GLU A 168 -9.68 -0.53 4.77
C GLU A 168 -8.48 0.41 4.53
N ASN A 169 -8.01 0.51 3.29
CA ASN A 169 -6.88 1.34 2.83
C ASN A 169 -5.48 0.83 3.18
N TYR A 170 -5.38 -0.36 3.77
CA TYR A 170 -4.13 -1.06 4.04
C TYR A 170 -3.90 -2.17 3.02
N LEU A 171 -2.66 -2.42 2.62
CA LEU A 171 -2.35 -3.57 1.77
C LEU A 171 -2.67 -4.87 2.53
N THR A 172 -3.66 -5.60 2.02
CA THR A 172 -4.12 -6.86 2.58
C THR A 172 -3.91 -8.01 1.61
N MET A 173 -3.61 -9.17 2.18
CA MET A 173 -3.54 -10.43 1.47
C MET A 173 -4.42 -11.45 2.17
N ARG A 174 -5.21 -12.19 1.41
CA ARG A 174 -6.16 -13.18 1.94
C ARG A 174 -5.95 -14.53 1.27
N TYR A 175 -5.99 -15.58 2.08
CA TYR A 175 -5.84 -16.96 1.65
C TYR A 175 -7.13 -17.74 1.80
N TYR A 176 -7.42 -18.54 0.79
CA TYR A 176 -8.54 -19.46 0.72
C TYR A 176 -8.03 -20.82 0.27
N ASN A 177 -8.53 -21.92 0.85
CA ASN A 177 -8.16 -23.28 0.46
C ASN A 177 -9.41 -24.09 0.04
N ARG A 178 -9.26 -24.99 -0.93
CA ARG A 178 -10.25 -26.00 -1.33
C ARG A 178 -9.96 -27.31 -0.60
N TYR A 179 -10.92 -27.80 0.15
CA TYR A 179 -10.79 -29.08 0.83
C TYR A 179 -10.89 -30.31 -0.10
N PRO A 180 -10.12 -31.39 0.17
CA PRO A 180 -10.30 -32.72 -0.41
C PRO A 180 -11.54 -33.42 0.19
N GLU A 181 -12.14 -34.31 -0.58
CA GLU A 181 -13.54 -34.77 -0.55
C GLU A 181 -14.20 -35.33 0.72
N LYS A 182 -13.56 -35.34 1.89
CA LYS A 182 -14.04 -36.18 3.00
C LYS A 182 -15.04 -35.59 4.00
N ASN A 183 -15.41 -34.30 3.92
CA ASN A 183 -16.43 -33.69 4.82
C ASN A 183 -17.29 -32.58 4.15
N ILE A 184 -17.55 -32.72 2.85
CA ILE A 184 -17.87 -31.60 1.93
C ILE A 184 -19.30 -31.03 1.97
N MET A 185 -20.31 -31.64 2.58
CA MET A 185 -21.67 -31.09 2.42
C MET A 185 -21.95 -29.80 3.22
N THR A 186 -21.28 -29.56 4.34
CA THR A 186 -21.57 -28.43 5.23
C THR A 186 -20.81 -27.15 4.89
N TYR A 187 -19.64 -27.27 4.23
CA TYR A 187 -18.72 -26.15 3.99
C TYR A 187 -18.70 -25.63 2.55
N LYS A 188 -19.35 -26.35 1.62
CA LYS A 188 -19.47 -25.94 0.21
C LYS A 188 -20.11 -24.56 0.03
N THR A 189 -20.88 -24.09 1.02
CA THR A 189 -21.54 -22.78 1.07
C THR A 189 -20.67 -21.65 1.66
N LEU A 190 -19.58 -21.97 2.37
CA LEU A 190 -18.75 -20.98 3.08
C LEU A 190 -17.58 -20.44 2.23
N TYR A 191 -17.22 -21.15 1.16
CA TYR A 191 -16.13 -20.79 0.24
C TYR A 191 -16.60 -20.20 -1.09
N MET A 192 -17.85 -19.73 -1.16
CA MET A 192 -18.39 -19.14 -2.38
C MET A 192 -18.68 -17.66 -2.16
N ASP A 193 -18.10 -16.81 -3.00
CA ASP A 193 -18.62 -15.46 -3.25
C ASP A 193 -19.97 -15.49 -4.01
N ARG A 194 -20.75 -16.57 -3.87
CA ARG A 194 -22.03 -16.74 -4.54
C ARG A 194 -23.15 -16.93 -3.51
N ILE A 195 -24.05 -15.96 -3.56
CA ILE A 195 -25.37 -15.93 -2.93
C ILE A 195 -26.10 -17.25 -3.18
N VAL A 196 -26.51 -17.92 -2.11
CA VAL A 196 -27.78 -18.66 -2.07
C VAL A 196 -28.44 -18.34 -0.72
N SER A 197 -29.71 -17.97 -0.79
CA SER A 197 -30.59 -17.55 0.31
C SER A 197 -30.85 -18.66 1.35
N GLY A 198 -31.04 -18.27 2.62
CA GLY A 198 -31.32 -19.15 3.77
C GLY A 198 -30.01 -19.79 4.25
N THR A 199 -29.64 -19.81 5.53
CA THR A 199 -30.32 -20.40 6.70
C THR A 199 -29.62 -19.90 8.01
N SER A 200 -30.06 -20.41 9.16
CA SER A 200 -29.66 -20.09 10.54
C SER A 200 -28.94 -21.26 11.22
N ALA A 201 -27.99 -20.99 12.13
CA ALA A 201 -27.22 -22.01 12.87
C ALA A 201 -28.03 -22.69 14.00
N ASP A 202 -27.72 -23.96 14.31
CA ASP A 202 -28.32 -24.71 15.42
C ASP A 202 -27.49 -24.64 16.73
N ALA A 203 -28.11 -25.07 17.84
CA ALA A 203 -27.56 -25.00 19.19
C ALA A 203 -26.34 -25.91 19.45
N SER A 204 -25.94 -26.72 18.46
CA SER A 204 -24.79 -27.65 18.57
C SER A 204 -23.52 -27.10 17.89
N GLY A 205 -23.57 -25.87 17.37
CA GLY A 205 -22.44 -25.25 16.66
C GLY A 205 -22.27 -25.76 15.23
N ASN A 206 -23.25 -26.49 14.69
CA ASN A 206 -23.28 -26.85 13.27
C ASN A 206 -23.97 -25.74 12.48
N TYR A 207 -23.24 -25.19 11.51
CA TYR A 207 -23.77 -24.16 10.62
C TYR A 207 -24.65 -24.80 9.55
N SER A 208 -25.97 -24.71 9.73
CA SER A 208 -26.88 -24.74 8.59
C SER A 208 -26.78 -23.39 7.88
N THR A 209 -26.31 -23.47 6.64
CA THR A 209 -25.87 -22.40 5.72
C THR A 209 -26.01 -20.97 6.21
N VAL A 210 -24.88 -20.34 6.51
CA VAL A 210 -24.82 -18.93 6.94
C VAL A 210 -25.42 -18.04 5.86
N THR A 211 -26.49 -17.33 6.19
CA THR A 211 -26.93 -16.18 5.42
C THR A 211 -25.84 -15.10 5.50
N GLY A 212 -24.98 -15.01 4.49
CA GLY A 212 -24.25 -13.78 4.13
C GLY A 212 -22.83 -13.56 4.67
N GLY A 213 -22.17 -14.52 5.31
CA GLY A 213 -20.78 -14.35 5.78
C GLY A 213 -19.76 -14.88 4.77
N LYS A 214 -18.76 -14.06 4.38
CA LYS A 214 -17.55 -14.53 3.71
C LYS A 214 -16.62 -15.13 4.76
N VAL A 215 -15.90 -16.19 4.42
CA VAL A 215 -14.96 -16.84 5.34
C VAL A 215 -13.59 -16.93 4.69
N CYS A 216 -12.55 -16.54 5.44
CA CYS A 216 -11.17 -16.59 5.00
C CYS A 216 -10.38 -17.60 5.83
N TRP A 217 -9.41 -18.28 5.23
CA TRP A 217 -8.54 -19.19 5.98
C TRP A 217 -7.55 -18.39 6.82
N HIS A 218 -6.95 -17.39 6.18
CA HIS A 218 -6.02 -16.48 6.81
C HIS A 218 -6.07 -15.14 6.10
N ALA A 219 -6.02 -14.05 6.86
CA ALA A 219 -5.89 -12.69 6.35
C ALA A 219 -4.65 -12.07 6.98
N GLN A 220 -3.93 -11.24 6.24
CA GLN A 220 -2.73 -10.60 6.73
C GLN A 220 -2.62 -9.16 6.23
N GLU A 221 -2.33 -8.24 7.14
CA GLU A 221 -1.83 -6.91 6.82
C GLU A 221 -0.33 -7.01 6.47
N LYS A 222 0.04 -6.64 5.24
CA LYS A 222 1.38 -6.91 4.69
C LYS A 222 2.46 -5.93 5.11
N LEU A 223 2.05 -4.73 5.49
CA LEU A 223 2.93 -3.61 5.77
C LEU A 223 2.43 -2.92 7.04
N PRO A 224 3.33 -2.40 7.87
CA PRO A 224 2.96 -1.87 9.17
C PRO A 224 2.15 -0.58 9.05
N LYS A 225 1.13 -0.40 9.91
CA LYS A 225 0.29 0.81 9.98
C LYS A 225 1.06 2.13 9.99
N GLN A 226 2.25 2.18 10.60
CA GLN A 226 3.08 3.39 10.65
C GLN A 226 3.53 3.88 9.26
N LEU A 227 3.65 2.97 8.28
CA LEU A 227 3.98 3.35 6.90
C LEU A 227 2.88 4.21 6.26
N TYR A 228 1.64 4.05 6.75
CA TYR A 228 0.42 4.60 6.18
C TYR A 228 -0.19 5.71 7.05
N GLN A 229 0.48 6.14 8.12
CA GLN A 229 -0.12 6.95 9.18
C GLN A 229 -0.74 8.28 8.69
N ASP A 230 -0.33 8.76 7.51
CA ASP A 230 -0.83 9.99 6.87
C ASP A 230 -1.41 9.75 5.45
N TYR A 231 -1.55 8.49 5.03
CA TYR A 231 -1.91 8.12 3.66
C TYR A 231 -2.99 7.04 3.61
N THR A 232 -3.90 7.16 2.65
CA THR A 232 -4.80 6.07 2.26
C THR A 232 -4.33 5.47 0.94
N ILE A 233 -4.36 4.15 0.83
CA ILE A 233 -3.94 3.44 -0.37
C ILE A 233 -5.11 2.79 -1.05
N GLU A 234 -5.17 3.01 -2.35
CA GLU A 234 -6.06 2.30 -3.26
C GLU A 234 -5.22 1.55 -4.29
N LEU A 235 -5.65 0.33 -4.59
CA LEU A 235 -5.10 -0.47 -5.67
C LEU A 235 -6.11 -0.53 -6.80
N GLU A 236 -5.60 -0.45 -8.02
CA GLU A 236 -6.35 -0.76 -9.23
C GLU A 236 -5.49 -1.76 -10.03
N PHE A 237 -6.09 -2.88 -10.36
CA PHE A 237 -5.51 -3.92 -11.18
C PHE A 237 -6.19 -3.92 -12.53
N SER A 238 -5.40 -4.11 -13.58
CA SER A 238 -5.90 -4.29 -14.92
C SER A 238 -5.24 -5.47 -15.61
N VAL A 239 -6.04 -6.26 -16.32
CA VAL A 239 -5.56 -7.37 -17.16
C VAL A 239 -6.18 -7.30 -18.54
N VAL A 240 -5.36 -7.59 -19.55
CA VAL A 240 -5.79 -7.71 -20.94
C VAL A 240 -5.53 -9.15 -21.37
N PRO A 241 -6.54 -10.02 -21.37
CA PRO A 241 -6.39 -11.40 -21.82
C PRO A 241 -6.16 -11.45 -23.33
N GLU A 242 -5.33 -12.40 -23.76
CA GLU A 242 -5.14 -12.70 -25.17
C GLU A 242 -6.39 -13.33 -25.78
N ALA A 243 -6.41 -13.43 -27.11
CA ALA A 243 -7.46 -14.16 -27.81
C ALA A 243 -7.60 -15.58 -27.24
N PRO A 244 -8.83 -16.10 -27.12
CA PRO A 244 -9.08 -17.43 -26.58
C PRO A 244 -8.33 -18.48 -27.40
N ASP A 245 -7.75 -19.45 -26.71
CA ASP A 245 -7.12 -20.62 -27.31
C ASP A 245 -8.18 -21.61 -27.85
N ALA A 246 -7.73 -22.75 -28.39
CA ALA A 246 -8.60 -23.79 -28.92
C ALA A 246 -9.58 -24.38 -27.89
N ASN A 247 -9.33 -24.17 -26.59
CA ASN A 247 -10.17 -24.62 -25.48
C ASN A 247 -11.01 -23.47 -24.89
N GLY A 248 -11.03 -22.30 -25.53
CA GLY A 248 -11.76 -21.13 -25.06
C GLY A 248 -11.08 -20.37 -23.90
N LYS A 249 -9.83 -20.71 -23.55
CA LYS A 249 -9.11 -20.07 -22.44
C LYS A 249 -8.30 -18.88 -22.93
N CYS A 250 -8.39 -17.75 -22.22
CA CYS A 250 -7.65 -16.55 -22.57
C CYS A 250 -6.40 -16.43 -21.68
N LEU A 251 -5.21 -16.49 -22.29
CA LEU A 251 -3.95 -16.34 -21.56
C LEU A 251 -3.77 -14.91 -21.07
N VAL A 252 -3.25 -14.72 -19.86
CA VAL A 252 -2.80 -13.42 -19.34
C VAL A 252 -1.29 -13.47 -19.17
N LYS A 253 -0.58 -12.51 -19.77
CA LYS A 253 0.89 -12.39 -19.66
C LYS A 253 1.32 -11.36 -18.64
N TYR A 254 0.49 -10.35 -18.43
CA TYR A 254 0.81 -9.19 -17.60
C TYR A 254 -0.39 -8.76 -16.77
N VAL A 255 -0.10 -8.23 -15.59
CA VAL A 255 -1.03 -7.49 -14.76
C VAL A 255 -0.51 -6.06 -14.66
N ASP A 256 -1.32 -5.11 -15.09
CA ASP A 256 -1.06 -3.69 -14.87
C ASP A 256 -1.54 -3.32 -13.47
N VAL A 257 -0.64 -2.78 -12.65
CA VAL A 257 -0.91 -2.40 -11.26
C VAL A 257 -0.78 -0.89 -11.13
N SER A 258 -1.85 -0.28 -10.63
CA SER A 258 -1.95 1.12 -10.26
C SER A 258 -1.96 1.21 -8.74
N VAL A 259 -0.93 1.80 -8.14
CA VAL A 259 -0.91 2.15 -6.71
C VAL A 259 -1.25 3.62 -6.59
N ILE A 260 -2.34 3.93 -5.90
CA ILE A 260 -2.84 5.28 -5.68
C ILE A 260 -2.67 5.59 -4.20
N VAL A 261 -1.94 6.66 -3.90
CA VAL A 261 -1.67 7.14 -2.55
C VAL A 261 -2.31 8.51 -2.41
N ASN A 262 -3.33 8.60 -1.56
CA ASN A 262 -3.98 9.86 -1.23
C ASN A 262 -3.50 10.33 0.14
N ASN A 263 -3.21 11.63 0.28
CA ASN A 263 -2.96 12.23 1.58
C ASN A 263 -4.27 12.84 2.16
N ALA A 264 -4.22 13.26 3.43
CA ALA A 264 -5.36 13.90 4.09
C ALA A 264 -5.86 15.21 3.41
N GLU A 265 -5.03 15.84 2.58
CA GLU A 265 -5.36 17.05 1.82
C GLU A 265 -5.99 16.73 0.44
N GLY A 266 -6.18 15.45 0.10
CA GLY A 266 -6.73 15.00 -1.18
C GLY A 266 -5.74 15.08 -2.36
N LYS A 267 -4.45 15.33 -2.11
CA LYS A 267 -3.40 15.21 -3.13
C LYS A 267 -3.20 13.72 -3.44
N VAL A 268 -3.23 13.40 -4.73
CA VAL A 268 -3.16 12.04 -5.24
C VAL A 268 -1.82 11.81 -5.93
N TYR A 269 -1.06 10.82 -5.47
CA TYR A 269 0.06 10.26 -6.23
C TYR A 269 -0.33 8.90 -6.80
N LYS A 270 -0.24 8.75 -8.13
CA LYS A 270 -0.55 7.49 -8.83
C LYS A 270 0.70 6.92 -9.48
N LYS A 271 1.05 5.68 -9.15
CA LYS A 271 2.15 4.93 -9.77
C LYS A 271 1.59 3.74 -10.53
N ASN A 272 1.82 3.72 -11.84
CA ASN A 272 1.40 2.64 -12.71
C ASN A 272 2.60 1.82 -13.17
N ARG A 273 2.53 0.51 -13.04
CA ARG A 273 3.58 -0.41 -13.46
C ARG A 273 2.99 -1.73 -13.93
N ARG A 274 3.55 -2.23 -15.02
CA ARG A 274 3.24 -3.55 -15.57
C ARG A 274 4.07 -4.63 -14.86
N VAL A 275 3.41 -5.68 -14.39
CA VAL A 275 4.02 -6.85 -13.76
C VAL A 275 3.84 -8.05 -14.68
N ALA A 276 4.95 -8.69 -15.08
CA ALA A 276 4.91 -9.92 -15.87
C ALA A 276 4.57 -11.11 -14.98
N LEU A 277 3.65 -11.95 -15.46
CA LEU A 277 3.38 -13.25 -14.85
C LEU A 277 4.50 -14.22 -15.26
N GLN A 278 4.96 -15.02 -14.30
CA GLN A 278 6.03 -15.99 -14.45
C GLN A 278 5.52 -17.30 -15.06
N ASN A 279 4.31 -17.71 -14.69
CA ASN A 279 3.67 -18.94 -15.16
C ASN A 279 2.56 -18.62 -16.17
N LYS A 280 2.09 -19.65 -16.88
CA LYS A 280 0.90 -19.52 -17.72
C LYS A 280 -0.34 -19.41 -16.83
N VAL A 281 -0.93 -18.23 -16.81
CA VAL A 281 -2.15 -17.94 -16.06
C VAL A 281 -3.25 -17.56 -17.04
N TYR A 282 -4.44 -18.11 -16.84
CA TYR A 282 -5.59 -17.81 -17.70
C TYR A 282 -6.55 -16.85 -17.00
N TYR A 283 -7.18 -15.96 -17.76
CA TYR A 283 -8.25 -15.14 -17.21
C TYR A 283 -9.51 -15.97 -17.05
N ASN A 284 -10.19 -15.82 -15.91
CA ASN A 284 -11.47 -16.47 -15.64
C ASN A 284 -12.48 -15.42 -15.16
N ASN A 285 -13.57 -15.27 -15.93
CA ASN A 285 -14.62 -14.28 -15.66
C ASN A 285 -15.76 -14.81 -14.78
N ASP A 286 -15.71 -16.07 -14.38
CA ASP A 286 -16.83 -16.64 -13.65
C ASP A 286 -16.91 -16.13 -12.22
N SER A 287 -18.15 -15.99 -11.75
CA SER A 287 -18.45 -15.46 -10.42
C SER A 287 -18.09 -16.41 -9.27
N THR A 288 -17.72 -17.65 -9.57
CA THR A 288 -17.34 -18.67 -8.57
C THR A 288 -15.83 -18.84 -8.56
N MET A 289 -15.22 -19.11 -7.40
CA MET A 289 -13.77 -19.35 -7.30
C MET A 289 -13.29 -20.55 -8.14
N TYR A 290 -14.19 -21.45 -8.56
CA TYR A 290 -13.86 -22.78 -9.08
C TYR A 290 -14.53 -23.16 -10.39
N SER A 291 -14.93 -22.19 -11.22
CA SER A 291 -15.72 -22.50 -12.42
C SER A 291 -15.03 -23.40 -13.45
N ASP A 292 -13.71 -23.52 -13.43
CA ASP A 292 -12.93 -24.28 -14.42
C ASP A 292 -12.19 -25.52 -13.85
N ILE A 293 -12.76 -26.21 -12.85
CA ILE A 293 -12.24 -27.54 -12.43
C ILE A 293 -13.25 -28.66 -12.74
N TYR A 294 -14.01 -28.48 -13.83
CA TYR A 294 -14.80 -29.53 -14.46
C TYR A 294 -14.63 -29.48 -15.97
#